data_AF-A0A7S3AZ26-F1
#
_entry.id   AF-A0A7S3AZ26-F1
#
_cell.length_a   1.000
_cell.length_b   1.000
_cell.length_c   1.000
_cell.angle_alpha   90.00
_cell.angle_beta   90.00
_cell.angle_gamma   90.00
#
_symmetry.space_group_name_H-M   'P 1'
#
loop_
_entity.id
_entity.type
_entity.pdbx_description
1 polymer ?
#
loop_
_entity_poly.entity_id
_entity_poly.type
_entity_poly.pdbx_seq_one_letter_code
_entity_poly.pdbx_strand_id
1 'polypeptide(L)'
;GDRKAFYEQSQLTLKANKEVCDELRRENKELRAAMGGGSEAKKSGVGVETTAIHDAELYRVESQLTQLRQRQNQVASGNKAKEKVLFTLEDELRDLQRSSSRPAHEANPLMRQIRTLENRLDKAMIKYNEAQSIRKTYDQIVKRLKEERVNFDNQLGAIEATLHAKEHDYEELLLMSHDASHAKDVAKAELARLQALVAEERKAREKELLERRNAVQAREDMHVRMVEREKQRHDIVLEAKGDLNSEAEAALKQNVVTNALHHQLNTNVVEGEQQVMSAYENAFRKIKDATGVGDVNEVIQKFLTQEQTHDNLVSMTKEAQARIEQLAEERLSTKTMVDDMKYSGGGGQSSRQEVEQWERKLGDAQNAVERTKLRHQRMTKVFIDVRAGIEHMADKLETVKLDVPAVPISDETIVDVMLQCDSKLVKMFEVVGMLPDEDPKVQDRDLFSRESAEPAADSGYNVRVALQDEHDVDDDDDDDLDGMEADIPDRTAMKKAHGAMLDKATAKSKRKKKGKFGGDATPKSPTRGGAAPKGLSTVGGKKLDTD
;
A
#
# COMPACT_ATOMS: atom_id res chain seq x y z
N GLY A 1 104.54 124.05 81.52
CA GLY A 1 104.01 123.62 82.84
C GLY A 1 104.78 122.44 83.43
N ASP A 2 105.91 122.05 82.85
CA ASP A 2 106.09 120.63 82.55
C ASP A 2 106.74 119.86 83.69
N ARG A 3 107.47 120.54 84.58
CA ARG A 3 107.98 119.95 85.83
C ARG A 3 106.86 119.47 86.76
N LYS A 4 105.70 120.12 86.79
CA LYS A 4 104.55 119.65 87.60
C LYS A 4 103.91 118.42 86.96
N ALA A 5 103.69 118.46 85.65
CA ALA A 5 103.19 117.31 84.89
C ALA A 5 104.11 116.09 85.01
N PHE A 6 105.43 116.24 84.88
CA PHE A 6 106.39 115.14 85.08
C PHE A 6 106.37 114.57 86.51
N TYR A 7 106.20 115.41 87.54
CA TYR A 7 106.11 114.93 88.92
C TYR A 7 104.78 114.22 89.20
N GLU A 8 103.67 114.70 88.64
CA GLU A 8 102.36 114.06 88.74
C GLU A 8 102.29 112.74 87.94
N GLN A 9 102.88 112.71 86.75
CA GLN A 9 103.09 111.48 85.96
C GLN A 9 103.94 110.47 86.73
N SER A 10 105.02 110.92 87.39
CA SER A 10 105.90 110.08 88.22
C SER A 10 105.19 109.54 89.46
N GLN A 11 104.38 110.35 90.14
CA GLN A 11 103.55 109.90 91.28
C GLN A 11 102.46 108.90 90.84
N LEU A 12 101.87 109.09 89.65
CA LEU A 12 100.92 108.14 89.06
C LEU A 12 101.57 106.80 88.71
N THR A 13 102.73 106.81 88.04
CA THR A 13 103.45 105.55 87.76
C THR A 13 103.98 104.90 89.04
N LEU A 14 104.37 105.67 90.07
CA LEU A 14 104.75 105.11 91.36
C LEU A 14 103.57 104.43 92.08
N LYS A 15 102.35 104.96 91.96
CA LYS A 15 101.12 104.30 92.45
C LYS A 15 100.81 103.03 91.66
N ALA A 16 100.74 103.12 90.33
CA ALA A 16 100.44 101.97 89.47
C ALA A 16 101.46 100.83 89.67
N ASN A 17 102.76 101.14 89.76
CA ASN A 17 103.81 100.16 90.07
C ASN A 17 103.63 99.51 91.44
N LYS A 18 103.08 100.24 92.42
CA LYS A 18 102.82 99.71 93.78
C LYS A 18 101.59 98.81 93.82
N GLU A 19 100.53 99.20 93.11
CA GLU A 19 99.32 98.39 92.91
C GLU A 19 99.68 97.06 92.20
N VAL A 20 100.44 97.11 91.10
CA VAL A 20 100.98 95.92 90.41
C VAL A 20 101.87 95.07 91.32
N CYS A 21 102.70 95.67 92.19
CA CYS A 21 103.50 94.91 93.15
C CYS A 21 102.63 94.15 94.18
N ASP A 22 101.53 94.74 94.64
CA ASP A 22 100.65 94.10 95.62
C ASP A 22 99.68 93.09 94.97
N GLU A 23 99.31 93.26 93.69
CA GLU A 23 98.67 92.22 92.87
C GLU A 23 99.61 91.02 92.66
N LEU A 24 100.85 91.25 92.21
CA LEU A 24 101.85 90.18 92.04
C LEU A 24 102.18 89.46 93.36
N ARG A 25 102.01 90.11 94.51
CA ARG A 25 102.10 89.49 95.84
C ARG A 25 100.87 88.65 96.19
N ARG A 26 99.66 89.11 95.85
CA ARG A 26 98.43 88.31 96.00
C ARG A 26 98.51 87.06 95.13
N GLU A 27 98.89 87.22 93.86
CA GLU A 27 99.09 86.12 92.91
C GLU A 27 100.21 85.17 93.37
N ASN A 28 101.35 85.68 93.86
CA ASN A 28 102.37 84.82 94.48
C ASN A 28 101.86 84.06 95.71
N LYS A 29 100.95 84.63 96.50
CA LYS A 29 100.35 83.96 97.67
C LYS A 29 99.38 82.87 97.25
N GLU A 30 98.57 83.12 96.21
CA GLU A 30 97.63 82.14 95.63
C GLU A 30 98.38 81.01 94.91
N LEU A 31 99.41 81.33 94.11
CA LEU A 31 100.29 80.34 93.49
C LEU A 31 101.07 79.53 94.54
N ARG A 32 101.54 80.14 95.65
CA ARG A 32 102.14 79.38 96.76
C ARG A 32 101.13 78.50 97.50
N ALA A 33 99.87 78.89 97.61
CA ALA A 33 98.83 78.04 98.18
C ALA A 33 98.52 76.84 97.26
N ALA A 34 98.39 77.08 95.96
CA ALA A 34 98.17 76.04 94.94
C ALA A 34 99.36 75.05 94.86
N MET A 35 100.60 75.57 94.82
CA MET A 35 101.82 74.75 94.81
C MET A 35 102.04 74.02 96.14
N GLY A 36 101.63 74.61 97.27
CA GLY A 36 101.65 73.97 98.59
C GLY A 36 100.77 72.72 98.59
N GLY A 37 99.46 72.90 98.34
CA GLY A 37 98.50 71.79 98.30
C GLY A 37 98.81 70.74 97.21
N GLY A 38 99.41 71.14 96.09
CA GLY A 38 99.81 70.22 95.03
C GLY A 38 101.03 69.35 95.33
N SER A 39 101.80 69.63 96.38
CA SER A 39 103.11 69.00 96.62
C SER A 39 103.09 67.78 97.55
N GLU A 40 102.13 67.67 98.48
CA GLU A 40 102.08 66.56 99.45
C GLU A 40 101.48 65.27 98.86
N ALA A 41 100.65 65.37 97.82
CA ALA A 41 99.97 64.24 97.19
C ALA A 41 100.86 63.30 96.33
N LYS A 42 102.19 63.51 96.28
CA LYS A 42 103.13 62.74 95.45
C LYS A 42 104.26 62.03 96.22
N LYS A 43 104.01 61.65 97.49
CA LYS A 43 104.92 60.82 98.30
C LYS A 43 104.26 59.61 98.97
N SER A 44 103.53 58.82 98.18
CA SER A 44 103.20 57.41 98.52
C SER A 44 103.41 56.52 97.28
N GLY A 45 104.01 55.35 97.48
CA GLY A 45 104.50 54.49 96.39
C GLY A 45 103.44 53.54 95.81
N VAL A 46 102.46 54.06 95.07
CA VAL A 46 101.37 53.26 94.45
C VAL A 46 101.21 53.56 92.94
N GLY A 47 102.28 53.99 92.28
CA GLY A 47 102.24 54.47 90.89
C GLY A 47 102.30 53.40 89.78
N VAL A 48 102.67 52.16 90.11
CA VAL A 48 102.84 51.07 89.12
C VAL A 48 101.60 50.18 89.04
N GLU A 49 100.95 49.86 90.17
CA GLU A 49 99.67 49.14 90.16
C GLU A 49 98.57 49.97 89.49
N THR A 50 98.46 51.27 89.80
CA THR A 50 97.41 52.14 89.24
C THR A 50 97.53 52.33 87.73
N THR A 51 98.75 52.41 87.19
CA THR A 51 98.97 52.46 85.74
C THR A 51 98.71 51.11 85.07
N ALA A 52 99.17 50.00 85.64
CA ALA A 52 98.87 48.65 85.13
C ALA A 52 97.36 48.31 85.17
N ILE A 53 96.64 48.78 86.20
CA ILE A 53 95.18 48.63 86.29
C ILE A 53 94.49 49.44 85.18
N HIS A 54 94.87 50.70 84.98
CA HIS A 54 94.25 51.52 83.92
C HIS A 54 94.60 51.04 82.50
N ASP A 55 95.80 50.51 82.26
CA ASP A 55 96.13 49.86 80.98
C ASP A 55 95.29 48.58 80.78
N ALA A 56 95.09 47.77 81.83
CA ALA A 56 94.21 46.60 81.78
C ALA A 56 92.73 46.98 81.56
N GLU A 57 92.27 48.10 82.11
CA GLU A 57 90.96 48.68 81.81
C GLU A 57 90.86 49.18 80.37
N LEU A 58 91.91 49.82 79.84
CA LEU A 58 92.01 50.24 78.44
C LEU A 58 91.92 49.05 77.48
N TYR A 59 92.73 48.00 77.68
CA TYR A 59 92.63 46.76 76.90
C TYR A 59 91.25 46.10 77.02
N ARG A 60 90.60 46.16 78.18
CA ARG A 60 89.23 45.65 78.38
C ARG A 60 88.19 46.48 77.61
N VAL A 61 88.31 47.81 77.60
CA VAL A 61 87.43 48.71 76.84
C VAL A 61 87.67 48.56 75.34
N GLU A 62 88.91 48.43 74.87
CA GLU A 62 89.21 48.14 73.47
C GLU A 62 88.69 46.76 73.04
N SER A 63 88.80 45.73 73.90
CA SER A 63 88.18 44.42 73.66
C SER A 63 86.65 44.52 73.57
N GLN A 64 86.01 45.31 74.43
CA GLN A 64 84.57 45.57 74.34
C GLN A 64 84.18 46.36 73.09
N LEU A 65 84.98 47.37 72.70
CA LEU A 65 84.74 48.21 71.53
C LEU A 65 84.92 47.44 70.22
N THR A 66 85.94 46.56 70.13
CA THR A 66 86.12 45.63 69.02
C THR A 66 84.98 44.59 68.95
N GLN A 67 84.56 44.01 70.07
CA GLN A 67 83.37 43.14 70.12
C GLN A 67 82.08 43.86 69.71
N LEU A 68 81.90 45.13 70.10
CA LEU A 68 80.74 45.93 69.69
C LEU A 68 80.78 46.26 68.19
N ARG A 69 81.95 46.61 67.62
CA ARG A 69 82.13 46.75 66.16
C ARG A 69 81.88 45.44 65.42
N GLN A 70 82.31 44.30 65.96
CA GLN A 70 82.05 42.99 65.38
C GLN A 70 80.55 42.67 65.37
N ARG A 71 79.83 42.91 66.48
CA ARG A 71 78.36 42.81 66.55
C ARG A 71 77.67 43.77 65.58
N GLN A 72 78.12 45.03 65.49
CA GLN A 72 77.57 46.02 64.56
C GLN A 72 77.73 45.57 63.11
N ASN A 73 78.91 45.07 62.72
CA ASN A 73 79.17 44.53 61.39
C ASN A 73 78.34 43.28 61.10
N GLN A 74 78.15 42.40 62.10
CA GLN A 74 77.31 41.21 61.98
C GLN A 74 75.83 41.56 61.80
N VAL A 75 75.31 42.55 62.54
CA VAL A 75 73.93 43.06 62.39
C VAL A 75 73.75 43.79 61.05
N ALA A 76 74.71 44.61 60.63
CA ALA A 76 74.67 45.29 59.33
C ALA A 76 74.70 44.29 58.16
N SER A 77 75.52 43.23 58.26
CA SER A 77 75.55 42.12 57.29
C SER A 77 74.21 41.37 57.26
N GLY A 78 73.64 41.05 58.44
CA GLY A 78 72.34 40.40 58.57
C GLY A 78 71.17 41.24 58.03
N ASN A 79 71.18 42.56 58.24
CA ASN A 79 70.19 43.46 57.67
C ASN A 79 70.32 43.52 56.14
N LYS A 80 71.55 43.67 55.61
CA LYS A 80 71.80 43.66 54.15
C LYS A 80 71.46 42.32 53.47
N ALA A 81 71.49 41.22 54.22
CA ALA A 81 70.96 39.93 53.75
C ALA A 81 69.42 39.93 53.72
N LYS A 82 68.76 40.45 54.76
CA LYS A 82 67.29 40.58 54.82
C LYS A 82 66.74 41.53 53.75
N GLU A 83 67.41 42.65 53.48
CA GLU A 83 67.05 43.59 52.41
C GLU A 83 67.03 42.90 51.04
N LYS A 84 68.03 42.05 50.74
CA LYS A 84 68.05 41.25 49.51
C LYS A 84 66.88 40.25 49.44
N VAL A 85 66.59 39.57 50.56
CA VAL A 85 65.48 38.60 50.63
C VAL A 85 64.13 39.30 50.49
N LEU A 86 63.95 40.49 51.08
CA LEU A 86 62.76 41.31 50.88
C LEU A 86 62.62 41.74 49.42
N PHE A 87 63.71 42.18 48.77
CA PHE A 87 63.67 42.55 47.36
C PHE A 87 63.28 41.38 46.45
N THR A 88 63.82 40.16 46.67
CA THR A 88 63.39 38.98 45.91
C THR A 88 61.93 38.61 46.20
N LEU A 89 61.49 38.69 47.46
CA LEU A 89 60.09 38.41 47.82
C LEU A 89 59.12 39.45 47.26
N GLU A 90 59.51 40.72 47.13
CA GLU A 90 58.73 41.78 46.48
C GLU A 90 58.62 41.58 44.96
N ASP A 91 59.67 41.10 44.30
CA ASP A 91 59.63 40.83 42.86
C ASP A 91 58.87 39.54 42.55
N GLU A 92 59.06 38.48 43.35
CA GLU A 92 58.21 37.28 43.35
C GLU A 92 56.73 37.64 43.58
N LEU A 93 56.43 38.51 44.55
CA LEU A 93 55.07 38.97 44.82
C LEU A 93 54.50 39.80 43.66
N ARG A 94 55.32 40.58 42.96
CA ARG A 94 54.91 41.28 41.71
C ARG A 94 54.62 40.32 40.56
N ASP A 95 55.40 39.26 40.40
CA ASP A 95 55.14 38.24 39.38
C ASP A 95 53.95 37.34 39.72
N LEU A 96 53.72 37.06 41.01
CA LEU A 96 52.47 36.48 41.49
C LEU A 96 51.28 37.43 41.27
N GLN A 97 51.44 38.75 41.43
CA GLN A 97 50.37 39.72 41.11
C GLN A 97 50.11 39.84 39.61
N ARG A 98 51.15 39.77 38.76
CA ARG A 98 51.04 39.73 37.30
C ARG A 98 50.32 38.46 36.82
N SER A 99 50.64 37.29 37.38
CA SER A 99 49.97 36.02 37.03
C SER A 99 48.58 35.86 37.67
N SER A 100 48.37 36.41 38.87
CA SER A 100 47.06 36.48 39.55
C SER A 100 46.15 37.58 38.98
N SER A 101 46.63 38.41 38.06
CA SER A 101 45.80 39.28 37.23
C SER A 101 44.96 38.41 36.27
N ARG A 102 43.83 37.90 36.79
CA ARG A 102 42.86 37.06 36.07
C ARG A 102 42.65 37.63 34.67
N PRO A 103 43.07 36.93 33.60
CA PRO A 103 42.79 37.37 32.24
C PRO A 103 41.27 37.55 32.10
N ALA A 104 40.84 38.77 31.75
CA ALA A 104 39.43 39.13 31.81
C ALA A 104 38.59 38.10 31.04
N HIS A 105 37.66 37.46 31.72
CA HIS A 105 37.06 36.18 31.30
C HIS A 105 36.30 36.28 29.96
N GLU A 106 35.95 37.51 29.55
CA GLU A 106 35.24 37.90 28.33
C GLU A 106 36.18 38.28 27.14
N ALA A 107 37.46 38.48 27.43
CA ALA A 107 38.51 38.79 26.47
C ALA A 107 39.23 37.54 25.94
N ASN A 108 39.09 36.39 26.59
CA ASN A 108 39.68 35.14 26.13
C ASN A 108 39.07 34.73 24.76
N PRO A 109 39.86 34.64 23.67
CA PRO A 109 39.34 34.26 22.35
C PRO A 109 38.70 32.87 22.34
N LEU A 110 39.19 31.94 23.17
CA LEU A 110 38.63 30.60 23.30
C LEU A 110 37.18 30.64 23.80
N MET A 111 36.84 31.54 24.73
CA MET A 111 35.46 31.69 25.21
C MET A 111 34.52 32.26 24.13
N ARG A 112 35.04 33.11 23.23
CA ARG A 112 34.28 33.61 22.07
C ARG A 112 34.07 32.50 21.03
N GLN A 113 35.07 31.64 20.85
CA GLN A 113 34.99 30.46 19.98
C GLN A 113 34.00 29.42 20.52
N ILE A 114 34.03 29.13 21.82
CA ILE A 114 33.02 28.28 22.50
C ILE A 114 31.62 28.83 22.24
N ARG A 115 31.36 30.12 22.54
CA ARG A 115 30.05 30.75 22.29
C ARG A 115 29.59 30.72 20.84
N THR A 116 30.49 30.81 19.86
CA THR A 116 30.11 30.71 18.43
C THR A 116 29.89 29.27 17.97
N LEU A 117 30.53 28.27 18.60
CA LEU A 117 30.26 26.85 18.38
C LEU A 117 28.94 26.42 19.03
N GLU A 118 28.65 26.83 20.26
CA GLU A 118 27.35 26.66 20.95
C GLU A 118 26.21 27.21 20.08
N ASN A 119 26.30 28.49 19.69
CA ASN A 119 25.31 29.13 18.81
C ASN A 119 25.19 28.48 17.41
N ARG A 120 26.16 27.67 16.99
CA ARG A 120 26.12 26.91 15.73
C ARG A 120 25.49 25.51 15.95
N LEU A 121 25.74 24.89 17.10
CA LEU A 121 25.12 23.64 17.53
C LEU A 121 23.61 23.84 17.73
N ASP A 122 23.19 24.89 18.44
CA ASP A 122 21.76 25.22 18.64
C ASP A 122 21.03 25.38 17.30
N LYS A 123 21.64 26.11 16.35
CA LYS A 123 21.10 26.30 14.99
C LYS A 123 21.09 25.01 14.17
N ALA A 124 21.98 24.05 14.46
CA ALA A 124 21.93 22.72 13.87
C ALA A 124 20.82 21.85 14.50
N MET A 125 20.65 21.90 15.82
CA MET A 125 19.59 21.18 16.54
C MET A 125 18.19 21.66 16.14
N ILE A 126 17.98 22.98 16.04
CA ILE A 126 16.71 23.55 15.57
C ILE A 126 16.39 23.04 14.15
N LYS A 127 17.35 23.11 13.22
CA LYS A 127 17.19 22.60 11.85
C LYS A 127 16.98 21.10 11.77
N TYR A 128 17.63 20.32 12.65
CA TYR A 128 17.44 18.88 12.73
C TYR A 128 16.02 18.54 13.21
N ASN A 129 15.53 19.23 14.24
CA ASN A 129 14.18 19.04 14.76
C ASN A 129 13.10 19.47 13.76
N GLU A 130 13.33 20.55 13.02
CA GLU A 130 12.48 21.01 11.90
C GLU A 130 12.49 19.98 10.74
N ALA A 131 13.66 19.51 10.31
CA ALA A 131 13.75 18.47 9.30
C ALA A 131 13.10 17.15 9.75
N GLN A 132 13.18 16.81 11.04
CA GLN A 132 12.55 15.61 11.60
C GLN A 132 11.03 15.75 11.70
N SER A 133 10.48 16.94 12.01
CA SER A 133 9.03 17.16 12.01
C SER A 133 8.46 17.15 10.59
N ILE A 134 9.16 17.76 9.62
CA ILE A 134 8.84 17.69 8.19
C ILE A 134 8.92 16.24 7.68
N ARG A 135 9.92 15.47 8.09
CA ARG A 135 9.99 14.03 7.73
C ARG A 135 8.78 13.27 8.28
N LYS A 136 8.43 13.47 9.55
CA LYS A 136 7.28 12.83 10.20
C LYS A 136 5.94 13.14 9.49
N THR A 137 5.75 14.34 8.95
CA THR A 137 4.53 14.66 8.17
C THR A 137 4.55 14.02 6.79
N TYR A 138 5.71 13.97 6.10
CA TYR A 138 5.83 13.21 4.85
C TYR A 138 5.65 11.70 5.07
N ASP A 139 6.18 11.12 6.15
CA ASP A 139 6.00 9.71 6.52
C ASP A 139 4.50 9.38 6.69
N GLN A 140 3.74 10.28 7.33
CA GLN A 140 2.27 10.18 7.48
C GLN A 140 1.54 10.30 6.14
N ILE A 141 1.93 11.24 5.26
CA ILE A 141 1.35 11.39 3.92
C ILE A 141 1.61 10.13 3.08
N VAL A 142 2.83 9.59 3.10
CA VAL A 142 3.21 8.36 2.38
C VAL A 142 2.46 7.14 2.92
N LYS A 143 2.27 7.03 4.25
CA LYS A 143 1.43 5.98 4.84
C LYS A 143 -0.01 6.09 4.33
N ARG A 144 -0.62 7.26 4.42
CA ARG A 144 -2.00 7.50 3.96
C ARG A 144 -2.17 7.22 2.46
N LEU A 145 -1.22 7.63 1.61
CA LEU A 145 -1.28 7.37 0.17
C LEU A 145 -1.14 5.87 -0.17
N LYS A 146 -0.42 5.09 0.65
CA LYS A 146 -0.37 3.62 0.51
C LYS A 146 -1.69 2.96 0.91
N GLU A 147 -2.33 3.44 1.99
CA GLU A 147 -3.66 2.99 2.43
C GLU A 147 -4.74 3.35 1.39
N GLU A 148 -4.72 4.58 0.87
CA GLU A 148 -5.62 5.02 -0.21
C GLU A 148 -5.40 4.21 -1.50
N ARG A 149 -4.14 3.88 -1.87
CA ARG A 149 -3.85 3.00 -3.02
C ARG A 149 -4.51 1.63 -2.87
N VAL A 150 -4.36 0.95 -1.73
CA VAL A 150 -5.00 -0.37 -1.50
C VAL A 150 -6.53 -0.27 -1.53
N ASN A 151 -7.09 0.84 -1.01
CA ASN A 151 -8.53 1.09 -1.10
C ASN A 151 -9.01 1.33 -2.54
N PHE A 152 -8.20 1.93 -3.41
CA PHE A 152 -8.51 2.06 -4.84
C PHE A 152 -8.40 0.71 -5.58
N ASP A 153 -7.39 -0.11 -5.30
CA ASP A 153 -7.28 -1.47 -5.86
C ASP A 153 -8.53 -2.31 -5.50
N ASN A 154 -8.99 -2.24 -4.24
CA ASN A 154 -10.22 -2.90 -3.78
C ASN A 154 -11.51 -2.36 -4.44
N GLN A 155 -11.59 -1.04 -4.66
CA GLN A 155 -12.73 -0.42 -5.37
C GLN A 155 -12.74 -0.80 -6.85
N LEU A 156 -11.58 -0.88 -7.49
CA LEU A 156 -11.43 -1.31 -8.87
C LEU A 156 -11.89 -2.76 -9.05
N GLY A 157 -11.38 -3.70 -8.25
CA GLY A 157 -11.79 -5.11 -8.31
C GLY A 157 -13.29 -5.32 -8.03
N ALA A 158 -13.89 -4.51 -7.16
CA ALA A 158 -15.34 -4.51 -6.96
C ALA A 158 -16.11 -4.01 -8.20
N ILE A 159 -15.63 -2.98 -8.88
CA ILE A 159 -16.22 -2.47 -10.13
C ILE A 159 -16.06 -3.50 -11.25
N GLU A 160 -14.88 -4.10 -11.41
CA GLU A 160 -14.58 -5.16 -12.40
C GLU A 160 -15.48 -6.39 -12.19
N ALA A 161 -15.68 -6.84 -10.95
CA ALA A 161 -16.63 -7.91 -10.63
C ALA A 161 -18.08 -7.54 -11.01
N THR A 162 -18.51 -6.29 -10.78
CA THR A 162 -19.84 -5.85 -11.25
C THR A 162 -19.95 -5.67 -12.76
N LEU A 163 -18.84 -5.39 -13.45
CA LEU A 163 -18.78 -5.32 -14.91
C LEU A 163 -18.96 -6.71 -15.51
N HIS A 164 -18.16 -7.70 -15.09
CA HIS A 164 -18.27 -9.08 -15.57
C HIS A 164 -19.65 -9.69 -15.28
N ALA A 165 -20.26 -9.39 -14.13
CA ALA A 165 -21.64 -9.80 -13.86
C ALA A 165 -22.65 -9.16 -14.83
N LYS A 166 -22.42 -7.91 -15.26
CA LYS A 166 -23.29 -7.21 -16.23
C LYS A 166 -23.01 -7.61 -17.69
N GLU A 167 -21.80 -8.06 -18.00
CA GLU A 167 -21.45 -8.69 -19.27
C GLU A 167 -22.15 -10.04 -19.41
N HIS A 168 -22.12 -10.89 -18.37
CA HIS A 168 -22.87 -12.15 -18.33
C HIS A 168 -24.40 -11.92 -18.45
N ASP A 169 -24.98 -10.99 -17.67
CA ASP A 169 -26.40 -10.61 -17.80
C ASP A 169 -26.76 -10.17 -19.23
N TYR A 170 -25.83 -9.50 -19.92
CA TYR A 170 -26.01 -9.02 -21.29
C TYR A 170 -25.92 -10.16 -22.32
N GLU A 171 -24.98 -11.10 -22.15
CA GLU A 171 -24.87 -12.29 -22.99
C GLU A 171 -26.10 -13.20 -22.86
N GLU A 172 -26.60 -13.42 -21.63
CA GLU A 172 -27.85 -14.16 -21.39
C GLU A 172 -29.04 -13.44 -22.07
N LEU A 173 -29.17 -12.12 -21.89
CA LEU A 173 -30.22 -11.34 -22.53
C LEU A 173 -30.12 -11.32 -24.06
N LEU A 174 -28.90 -11.39 -24.62
CA LEU A 174 -28.66 -11.48 -26.07
C LEU A 174 -29.13 -12.83 -26.62
N LEU A 175 -28.85 -13.93 -25.92
CA LEU A 175 -29.36 -15.27 -26.25
C LEU A 175 -30.89 -15.31 -26.17
N MET A 176 -31.49 -14.80 -25.08
CA MET A 176 -32.95 -14.68 -24.96
C MET A 176 -33.58 -13.84 -26.08
N SER A 177 -32.89 -12.78 -26.54
CA SER A 177 -33.34 -11.93 -27.64
C SER A 177 -33.27 -12.63 -29.00
N HIS A 178 -32.23 -13.46 -29.23
CA HIS A 178 -32.13 -14.34 -30.38
C HIS A 178 -33.28 -15.36 -30.40
N ASP A 179 -33.52 -16.06 -29.30
CA ASP A 179 -34.54 -17.10 -29.21
C ASP A 179 -35.96 -16.53 -29.33
N ALA A 180 -36.22 -15.36 -28.74
CA ALA A 180 -37.47 -14.63 -28.93
C ALA A 180 -37.67 -14.16 -30.38
N SER A 181 -36.57 -13.83 -31.09
CA SER A 181 -36.61 -13.48 -32.52
C SER A 181 -36.88 -14.71 -33.39
N HIS A 182 -36.23 -15.84 -33.10
CA HIS A 182 -36.46 -17.11 -33.78
C HIS A 182 -37.92 -17.60 -33.58
N ALA A 183 -38.43 -17.62 -32.35
CA ALA A 183 -39.80 -18.01 -32.05
C ALA A 183 -40.84 -17.10 -32.76
N LYS A 184 -40.57 -15.79 -32.83
CA LYS A 184 -41.37 -14.81 -33.58
C LYS A 184 -41.38 -15.10 -35.09
N ASP A 185 -40.24 -15.46 -35.67
CA ASP A 185 -40.14 -15.73 -37.11
C ASP A 185 -40.70 -17.10 -37.49
N VAL A 186 -40.59 -18.11 -36.63
CA VAL A 186 -41.35 -19.38 -36.74
C VAL A 186 -42.86 -19.11 -36.68
N ALA A 187 -43.33 -18.29 -35.74
CA ALA A 187 -44.75 -17.94 -35.64
C ALA A 187 -45.26 -17.16 -36.88
N LYS A 188 -44.45 -16.27 -37.46
CA LYS A 188 -44.76 -15.63 -38.75
C LYS A 188 -44.84 -16.64 -39.89
N ALA A 189 -43.89 -17.56 -39.98
CA ALA A 189 -43.81 -18.55 -41.06
C ALA A 189 -45.05 -19.48 -41.03
N GLU A 190 -45.44 -19.95 -39.84
CA GLU A 190 -46.66 -20.75 -39.67
C GLU A 190 -47.92 -19.93 -39.96
N LEU A 191 -47.99 -18.67 -39.53
CA LEU A 191 -49.12 -17.78 -39.87
C LEU A 191 -49.23 -17.54 -41.39
N ALA A 192 -48.11 -17.37 -42.09
CA ALA A 192 -48.08 -17.25 -43.55
C ALA A 192 -48.50 -18.56 -44.24
N ARG A 193 -48.05 -19.72 -43.73
CA ARG A 193 -48.44 -21.05 -44.23
C ARG A 193 -49.95 -21.27 -44.08
N LEU A 194 -50.52 -20.91 -42.92
CA LEU A 194 -51.96 -21.00 -42.66
C LEU A 194 -52.77 -20.02 -43.50
N GLN A 195 -52.26 -18.80 -43.73
CA GLN A 195 -52.88 -17.83 -44.65
C GLN A 195 -52.90 -18.35 -46.09
N ALA A 196 -51.82 -18.95 -46.57
CA ALA A 196 -51.76 -19.56 -47.90
C ALA A 196 -52.72 -20.75 -48.04
N LEU A 197 -52.81 -21.62 -47.01
CA LEU A 197 -53.74 -22.74 -46.98
C LEU A 197 -55.20 -22.26 -47.03
N VAL A 198 -55.56 -21.25 -46.24
CA VAL A 198 -56.91 -20.64 -46.26
C VAL A 198 -57.19 -19.94 -47.59
N ALA A 199 -56.19 -19.37 -48.26
CA ALA A 199 -56.35 -18.76 -49.57
C ALA A 199 -56.63 -19.80 -50.68
N GLU A 200 -55.85 -20.89 -50.73
CA GLU A 200 -56.14 -22.00 -51.66
C GLU A 200 -57.45 -22.71 -51.33
N GLU A 201 -57.83 -22.87 -50.06
CA GLU A 201 -59.14 -23.44 -49.70
C GLU A 201 -60.29 -22.54 -50.18
N ARG A 202 -60.20 -21.22 -50.00
CA ARG A 202 -61.20 -20.27 -50.52
C ARG A 202 -61.31 -20.36 -52.05
N LYS A 203 -60.18 -20.39 -52.75
CA LYS A 203 -60.08 -20.51 -54.21
C LYS A 203 -60.64 -21.85 -54.72
N ALA A 204 -60.41 -22.94 -53.99
CA ALA A 204 -60.99 -24.25 -54.29
C ALA A 204 -62.51 -24.27 -54.11
N ARG A 205 -63.03 -23.73 -52.99
CA ARG A 205 -64.46 -23.56 -52.74
C ARG A 205 -65.12 -22.62 -53.78
N GLU A 206 -64.44 -21.56 -54.20
CA GLU A 206 -64.95 -20.65 -55.24
C GLU A 206 -65.02 -21.33 -56.61
N LYS A 207 -63.99 -22.11 -56.98
CA LYS A 207 -64.00 -22.97 -58.18
C LYS A 207 -65.14 -23.99 -58.14
N GLU A 208 -65.33 -24.67 -57.02
CA GLU A 208 -66.41 -25.65 -56.80
C GLU A 208 -67.80 -24.99 -56.89
N LEU A 209 -67.97 -23.78 -56.35
CA LEU A 209 -69.20 -23.00 -56.47
C LEU A 209 -69.45 -22.50 -57.91
N LEU A 210 -68.40 -22.14 -58.64
CA LEU A 210 -68.48 -21.77 -60.05
C LEU A 210 -68.86 -22.98 -60.92
N GLU A 211 -68.24 -24.14 -60.69
CA GLU A 211 -68.58 -25.39 -61.36
C GLU A 211 -70.04 -25.81 -61.09
N ARG A 212 -70.51 -25.69 -59.84
CA ARG A 212 -71.93 -25.91 -59.50
C ARG A 212 -72.87 -24.93 -60.19
N ARG A 213 -72.54 -23.63 -60.22
CA ARG A 213 -73.34 -22.61 -60.94
C ARG A 213 -73.42 -22.92 -62.43
N ASN A 214 -72.29 -23.21 -63.07
CA ASN A 214 -72.23 -23.56 -64.49
C ASN A 214 -73.04 -24.84 -64.78
N ALA A 215 -73.00 -25.85 -63.89
CA ALA A 215 -73.79 -27.07 -64.03
C ALA A 215 -75.30 -26.86 -63.84
N VAL A 216 -75.72 -25.92 -62.98
CA VAL A 216 -77.13 -25.51 -62.85
C VAL A 216 -77.57 -24.74 -64.09
N GLN A 217 -76.81 -23.72 -64.52
CA GLN A 217 -77.12 -22.94 -65.70
C GLN A 217 -77.20 -23.80 -66.97
N ALA A 218 -76.28 -24.75 -67.15
CA ALA A 218 -76.33 -25.70 -68.27
C ALA A 218 -77.55 -26.64 -68.22
N ARG A 219 -78.09 -26.95 -67.03
CA ARG A 219 -79.37 -27.67 -66.88
C ARG A 219 -80.56 -26.78 -67.22
N GLU A 220 -80.56 -25.52 -66.80
CA GLU A 220 -81.59 -24.53 -67.14
C GLU A 220 -81.63 -24.29 -68.65
N ASP A 221 -80.48 -24.04 -69.30
CA ASP A 221 -80.34 -23.94 -70.75
C ASP A 221 -80.85 -25.19 -71.48
N MET A 222 -80.50 -26.40 -70.99
CA MET A 222 -80.99 -27.66 -71.57
C MET A 222 -82.49 -27.86 -71.38
N HIS A 223 -83.05 -27.41 -70.25
CA HIS A 223 -84.49 -27.45 -69.98
C HIS A 223 -85.26 -26.46 -70.88
N VAL A 224 -84.77 -25.23 -71.04
CA VAL A 224 -85.33 -24.24 -71.99
C VAL A 224 -85.30 -24.80 -73.41
N ARG A 225 -84.14 -25.29 -73.88
CA ARG A 225 -84.00 -25.94 -75.19
C ARG A 225 -84.85 -27.20 -75.33
N MET A 226 -85.20 -27.88 -74.24
CA MET A 226 -86.11 -29.03 -74.27
C MET A 226 -87.56 -28.57 -74.44
N VAL A 227 -88.02 -27.61 -73.65
CA VAL A 227 -89.37 -27.02 -73.77
C VAL A 227 -89.59 -26.39 -75.15
N GLU A 228 -88.57 -25.72 -75.72
CA GLU A 228 -88.61 -25.21 -77.10
C GLU A 228 -88.79 -26.34 -78.13
N ARG A 229 -88.03 -27.44 -78.00
CA ARG A 229 -88.14 -28.61 -78.90
C ARG A 229 -89.43 -29.41 -78.67
N GLU A 230 -89.96 -29.46 -77.46
CA GLU A 230 -91.24 -30.09 -77.15
C GLU A 230 -92.40 -29.27 -77.70
N LYS A 231 -92.33 -27.93 -77.63
CA LYS A 231 -93.27 -27.05 -78.31
C LYS A 231 -93.25 -27.26 -79.83
N GLN A 232 -92.07 -27.20 -80.45
CA GLN A 232 -91.90 -27.49 -81.89
C GLN A 232 -92.41 -28.89 -82.26
N ARG A 233 -92.17 -29.91 -81.42
CA ARG A 233 -92.70 -31.27 -81.62
C ARG A 233 -94.21 -31.36 -81.41
N HIS A 234 -94.80 -30.59 -80.50
CA HIS A 234 -96.25 -30.53 -80.32
C HIS A 234 -96.92 -29.91 -81.55
N ASP A 235 -96.35 -28.81 -82.06
CA ASP A 235 -96.79 -28.16 -83.30
C ASP A 235 -96.71 -29.16 -84.49
N ILE A 236 -95.58 -29.87 -84.65
CA ILE A 236 -95.39 -30.90 -85.70
C ILE A 236 -96.30 -32.14 -85.49
N VAL A 237 -96.59 -32.56 -84.26
CA VAL A 237 -97.47 -33.72 -83.98
C VAL A 237 -98.96 -33.37 -84.15
N LEU A 238 -99.32 -32.09 -84.10
CA LEU A 238 -100.63 -31.61 -84.56
C LEU A 238 -100.77 -31.76 -86.09
N GLU A 239 -99.68 -31.54 -86.83
CA GLU A 239 -99.61 -31.62 -88.30
C GLU A 239 -99.49 -33.08 -88.80
N ALA A 240 -98.67 -33.91 -88.14
CA ALA A 240 -98.31 -35.27 -88.55
C ALA A 240 -99.31 -36.36 -88.12
N LYS A 241 -100.60 -36.04 -88.01
CA LYS A 241 -101.63 -36.98 -87.52
C LYS A 241 -102.31 -37.78 -88.65
N GLY A 242 -101.50 -38.44 -89.49
CA GLY A 242 -101.95 -39.24 -90.63
C GLY A 242 -101.12 -40.51 -90.87
N ASP A 243 -101.82 -41.61 -91.17
CA ASP A 243 -101.40 -42.92 -91.69
C ASP A 243 -100.19 -43.69 -91.10
N LEU A 244 -100.51 -44.86 -90.50
CA LEU A 244 -100.33 -46.22 -91.06
C LEU A 244 -99.08 -46.51 -91.94
N ASN A 245 -98.51 -47.72 -91.96
CA ASN A 245 -99.12 -49.04 -91.79
C ASN A 245 -98.16 -50.10 -91.21
N SER A 246 -98.70 -51.21 -90.70
CA SER A 246 -98.02 -52.23 -89.88
C SER A 246 -97.35 -53.39 -90.67
N GLU A 247 -97.12 -53.26 -91.99
CA GLU A 247 -96.88 -54.42 -92.87
C GLU A 247 -95.52 -54.45 -93.60
N ALA A 248 -94.54 -53.70 -93.10
CA ALA A 248 -93.14 -53.75 -93.58
C ALA A 248 -92.18 -54.53 -92.64
N GLU A 249 -92.60 -54.87 -91.43
CA GLU A 249 -91.71 -55.38 -90.37
C GLU A 249 -91.37 -56.88 -90.49
N ALA A 250 -92.19 -57.66 -91.20
CA ALA A 250 -92.07 -59.12 -91.26
C ALA A 250 -90.95 -59.58 -92.23
N ALA A 251 -90.88 -59.02 -93.43
CA ALA A 251 -89.98 -59.48 -94.49
C ALA A 251 -88.50 -59.21 -94.20
N LEU A 252 -88.18 -58.16 -93.42
CA LEU A 252 -86.80 -57.80 -93.12
C LEU A 252 -86.13 -58.77 -92.14
N LYS A 253 -86.90 -59.42 -91.25
CA LYS A 253 -86.37 -60.28 -90.18
C LYS A 253 -85.72 -61.57 -90.69
N GLN A 254 -86.14 -62.11 -91.84
CA GLN A 254 -85.65 -63.41 -92.31
C GLN A 254 -84.24 -63.35 -92.94
N ASN A 255 -83.91 -62.26 -93.66
CA ASN A 255 -82.57 -62.07 -94.28
C ASN A 255 -81.49 -61.59 -93.29
N VAL A 256 -81.89 -61.10 -92.12
CA VAL A 256 -80.96 -60.75 -91.03
C VAL A 256 -80.43 -62.01 -90.36
N VAL A 257 -81.29 -63.02 -90.12
CA VAL A 257 -80.93 -64.25 -89.39
C VAL A 257 -79.88 -65.10 -90.12
N THR A 258 -79.93 -65.19 -91.44
CA THR A 258 -78.98 -65.98 -92.24
C THR A 258 -77.59 -65.36 -92.31
N ASN A 259 -77.50 -64.02 -92.45
CA ASN A 259 -76.22 -63.30 -92.37
C ASN A 259 -75.63 -63.34 -90.96
N ALA A 260 -76.47 -63.21 -89.92
CA ALA A 260 -76.01 -63.27 -88.52
C ALA A 260 -75.28 -64.59 -88.21
N LEU A 261 -75.82 -65.73 -88.65
CA LEU A 261 -75.25 -67.04 -88.36
C LEU A 261 -73.87 -67.27 -89.00
N HIS A 262 -73.69 -66.79 -90.24
CA HIS A 262 -72.39 -66.90 -90.93
C HIS A 262 -71.35 -65.92 -90.37
N HIS A 263 -71.80 -64.76 -89.87
CA HIS A 263 -70.93 -63.82 -89.16
C HIS A 263 -70.45 -64.43 -87.83
N GLN A 264 -71.35 -65.04 -87.06
CA GLN A 264 -71.12 -65.59 -85.72
C GLN A 264 -70.04 -66.68 -85.66
N LEU A 265 -69.90 -67.51 -86.70
CA LEU A 265 -68.86 -68.55 -86.71
C LEU A 265 -67.44 -67.98 -86.94
N ASN A 266 -67.33 -66.94 -87.79
CA ASN A 266 -66.06 -66.23 -87.98
C ASN A 266 -65.75 -65.27 -86.83
N THR A 267 -66.75 -64.67 -86.17
CA THR A 267 -66.48 -63.88 -84.98
C THR A 267 -65.97 -64.77 -83.85
N ASN A 268 -66.54 -65.93 -83.56
CA ASN A 268 -66.06 -66.80 -82.46
C ASN A 268 -64.53 -67.09 -82.49
N VAL A 269 -63.90 -67.20 -83.66
CA VAL A 269 -62.43 -67.40 -83.77
C VAL A 269 -61.67 -66.08 -83.58
N VAL A 270 -62.10 -65.02 -84.26
CA VAL A 270 -61.49 -63.68 -84.13
C VAL A 270 -61.66 -63.15 -82.70
N GLU A 271 -62.82 -63.37 -82.09
CA GLU A 271 -63.15 -63.08 -80.70
C GLU A 271 -62.23 -63.83 -79.72
N GLY A 272 -61.69 -65.00 -80.04
CA GLY A 272 -60.67 -65.64 -79.19
C GLY A 272 -59.43 -64.75 -79.04
N GLU A 273 -58.84 -64.37 -80.16
CA GLU A 273 -57.65 -63.50 -80.20
C GLU A 273 -57.98 -62.05 -79.78
N GLN A 274 -59.18 -61.58 -80.12
CA GLN A 274 -59.64 -60.22 -79.87
C GLN A 274 -60.21 -60.03 -78.46
N GLN A 275 -60.66 -61.08 -77.75
CA GLN A 275 -60.89 -61.07 -76.31
C GLN A 275 -59.56 -61.05 -75.55
N VAL A 276 -58.52 -61.76 -76.02
CA VAL A 276 -57.18 -61.67 -75.43
C VAL A 276 -56.57 -60.28 -75.66
N MET A 277 -56.62 -59.76 -76.88
CA MET A 277 -56.19 -58.37 -77.15
C MET A 277 -57.05 -57.34 -76.43
N SER A 278 -58.36 -57.53 -76.30
CA SER A 278 -59.25 -56.66 -75.50
C SER A 278 -58.97 -56.79 -74.00
N ALA A 279 -58.58 -57.95 -73.48
CA ALA A 279 -58.17 -58.10 -72.08
C ALA A 279 -56.88 -57.33 -71.80
N TYR A 280 -55.88 -57.45 -72.68
CA TYR A 280 -54.67 -56.63 -72.61
C TYR A 280 -54.96 -55.14 -72.83
N GLU A 281 -55.78 -54.76 -73.80
CA GLU A 281 -56.13 -53.35 -74.04
C GLU A 281 -56.92 -52.76 -72.87
N ASN A 282 -57.85 -53.50 -72.26
CA ASN A 282 -58.54 -53.04 -71.06
C ASN A 282 -57.62 -52.99 -69.82
N ALA A 283 -56.61 -53.86 -69.72
CA ALA A 283 -55.57 -53.74 -68.71
C ALA A 283 -54.69 -52.50 -68.95
N PHE A 284 -54.24 -52.27 -70.19
CA PHE A 284 -53.48 -51.07 -70.57
C PHE A 284 -54.29 -49.79 -70.43
N ARG A 285 -55.60 -49.78 -70.77
CA ARG A 285 -56.50 -48.65 -70.51
C ARG A 285 -56.63 -48.37 -69.02
N LYS A 286 -56.85 -49.39 -68.17
CA LYS A 286 -56.85 -49.22 -66.71
C LYS A 286 -55.53 -48.64 -66.17
N ILE A 287 -54.39 -49.10 -66.68
CA ILE A 287 -53.07 -48.54 -66.31
C ILE A 287 -52.94 -47.09 -66.82
N LYS A 288 -53.38 -46.80 -68.05
CA LYS A 288 -53.35 -45.48 -68.68
C LYS A 288 -54.22 -44.47 -67.92
N ASP A 289 -55.44 -44.87 -67.56
CA ASP A 289 -56.40 -44.06 -66.80
C ASP A 289 -55.92 -43.82 -65.36
N ALA A 290 -55.29 -44.83 -64.72
CA ALA A 290 -54.71 -44.70 -63.39
C ALA A 290 -53.41 -43.88 -63.33
N THR A 291 -52.63 -43.86 -64.42
CA THR A 291 -51.39 -43.07 -64.52
C THR A 291 -51.59 -41.69 -65.15
N GLY A 292 -52.69 -41.46 -65.87
CA GLY A 292 -53.02 -40.22 -66.57
C GLY A 292 -52.17 -39.93 -67.80
N VAL A 293 -51.61 -40.96 -68.44
CA VAL A 293 -50.53 -40.83 -69.43
C VAL A 293 -51.01 -40.95 -70.88
N GLY A 294 -50.39 -40.22 -71.82
CA GLY A 294 -50.83 -40.15 -73.22
C GLY A 294 -50.45 -41.37 -74.07
N ASP A 295 -49.24 -41.89 -73.90
CA ASP A 295 -48.63 -42.94 -74.73
C ASP A 295 -48.10 -44.12 -73.88
N VAL A 296 -48.09 -45.32 -74.47
CA VAL A 296 -47.59 -46.55 -73.81
C VAL A 296 -46.08 -46.46 -73.53
N ASN A 297 -45.31 -45.82 -74.40
CA ASN A 297 -43.87 -45.65 -74.18
C ASN A 297 -43.59 -44.67 -73.02
N GLU A 298 -44.43 -43.63 -72.87
CA GLU A 298 -44.38 -42.72 -71.72
C GLU A 298 -44.79 -43.44 -70.41
N VAL A 299 -45.76 -44.37 -70.45
CA VAL A 299 -46.08 -45.24 -69.31
C VAL A 299 -44.87 -46.08 -68.90
N ILE A 300 -44.19 -46.72 -69.86
CA ILE A 300 -43.00 -47.55 -69.58
C ILE A 300 -41.86 -46.71 -68.99
N GLN A 301 -41.58 -45.52 -69.54
CA GLN A 301 -40.57 -44.61 -68.98
C GLN A 301 -40.94 -44.12 -67.58
N LYS A 302 -42.22 -43.82 -67.31
CA LYS A 302 -42.71 -43.45 -65.98
C LYS A 302 -42.60 -44.60 -64.99
N PHE A 303 -42.92 -45.84 -65.36
CA PHE A 303 -42.71 -46.99 -64.48
C PHE A 303 -41.23 -47.20 -64.14
N LEU A 304 -40.33 -47.17 -65.12
CA LEU A 304 -38.88 -47.34 -64.90
C LEU A 304 -38.26 -46.20 -64.07
N THR A 305 -38.70 -44.96 -64.27
CA THR A 305 -38.24 -43.82 -63.44
C THR A 305 -38.92 -43.77 -62.07
N GLN A 306 -40.13 -44.31 -61.93
CA GLN A 306 -40.80 -44.50 -60.65
C GLN A 306 -40.15 -45.61 -59.82
N GLU A 307 -39.69 -46.69 -60.45
CA GLU A 307 -38.89 -47.74 -59.82
C GLU A 307 -37.53 -47.19 -59.34
N GLN A 308 -36.81 -46.46 -60.20
CA GLN A 308 -35.55 -45.80 -59.81
C GLN A 308 -35.73 -44.74 -58.70
N THR A 309 -36.83 -43.97 -58.69
CA THR A 309 -37.09 -42.99 -57.62
C THR A 309 -37.59 -43.66 -56.34
N HIS A 310 -38.35 -44.76 -56.43
CA HIS A 310 -38.68 -45.62 -55.29
C HIS A 310 -37.41 -46.17 -54.64
N ASP A 311 -36.49 -46.75 -55.41
CA ASP A 311 -35.27 -47.37 -54.87
C ASP A 311 -34.32 -46.33 -54.26
N ASN A 312 -34.24 -45.13 -54.86
CA ASN A 312 -33.54 -44.00 -54.24
C ASN A 312 -34.20 -43.56 -52.92
N LEU A 313 -35.54 -43.52 -52.84
CA LEU A 313 -36.26 -43.22 -51.59
C LEU A 313 -36.09 -44.33 -50.53
N VAL A 314 -36.02 -45.60 -50.94
CA VAL A 314 -35.70 -46.74 -50.06
C VAL A 314 -34.25 -46.65 -49.56
N SER A 315 -33.29 -46.25 -50.40
CA SER A 315 -31.91 -45.99 -49.97
C SER A 315 -31.85 -44.81 -48.98
N MET A 316 -32.48 -43.67 -49.30
CA MET A 316 -32.50 -42.50 -48.43
C MET A 316 -33.20 -42.76 -47.09
N THR A 317 -34.29 -43.52 -47.07
CA THR A 317 -34.96 -43.89 -45.81
C THR A 317 -34.14 -44.88 -44.99
N LYS A 318 -33.44 -45.82 -45.63
CA LYS A 318 -32.48 -46.72 -44.96
C LYS A 318 -31.28 -45.96 -44.38
N GLU A 319 -30.72 -45.00 -45.10
CA GLU A 319 -29.66 -44.10 -44.60
C GLU A 319 -30.15 -43.22 -43.45
N ALA A 320 -31.35 -42.64 -43.56
CA ALA A 320 -31.93 -41.84 -42.49
C ALA A 320 -32.17 -42.68 -41.23
N GLN A 321 -32.68 -43.90 -41.38
CA GLN A 321 -32.87 -44.85 -40.28
C GLN A 321 -31.53 -45.22 -39.61
N ALA A 322 -30.49 -45.52 -40.40
CA ALA A 322 -29.15 -45.80 -39.87
C ALA A 322 -28.55 -44.60 -39.11
N ARG A 323 -28.77 -43.36 -39.58
CA ARG A 323 -28.36 -42.14 -38.85
C ARG A 323 -29.18 -41.92 -37.58
N ILE A 324 -30.47 -42.26 -37.57
CA ILE A 324 -31.31 -42.21 -36.36
C ILE A 324 -30.83 -43.23 -35.33
N GLU A 325 -30.46 -44.44 -35.75
CA GLU A 325 -29.91 -45.48 -34.88
C GLU A 325 -28.54 -45.08 -34.31
N GLN A 326 -27.61 -44.59 -35.15
CA GLN A 326 -26.32 -44.05 -34.70
C GLN A 326 -26.50 -42.89 -33.69
N LEU A 327 -27.35 -41.90 -33.99
CA LEU A 327 -27.60 -40.78 -33.08
C LEU A 327 -28.32 -41.22 -31.80
N ALA A 328 -29.12 -42.29 -31.84
CA ALA A 328 -29.72 -42.87 -30.63
C ALA A 328 -28.69 -43.59 -29.76
N GLU A 329 -27.72 -44.28 -30.36
CA GLU A 329 -26.59 -44.92 -29.68
C GLU A 329 -25.61 -43.88 -29.10
N GLU A 330 -25.22 -42.86 -29.88
CA GLU A 330 -24.41 -41.73 -29.40
C GLU A 330 -25.10 -40.98 -28.24
N ARG A 331 -26.41 -40.75 -28.34
CA ARG A 331 -27.20 -40.15 -27.24
C ARG A 331 -27.30 -41.09 -26.04
N LEU A 332 -27.37 -42.41 -26.24
CA LEU A 332 -27.38 -43.39 -25.15
C LEU A 332 -26.02 -43.41 -24.44
N SER A 333 -24.91 -43.49 -25.19
CA SER A 333 -23.53 -43.46 -24.70
C SER A 333 -23.24 -42.16 -23.94
N THR A 334 -23.62 -41.01 -24.52
CA THR A 334 -23.50 -39.70 -23.86
C THR A 334 -24.37 -39.64 -22.60
N LYS A 335 -25.59 -40.19 -22.63
CA LYS A 335 -26.45 -40.26 -21.43
C LYS A 335 -25.84 -41.15 -20.36
N THR A 336 -25.31 -42.34 -20.70
CA THR A 336 -24.66 -43.22 -19.71
C THR A 336 -23.41 -42.59 -19.16
N MET A 337 -22.60 -41.88 -19.95
CA MET A 337 -21.43 -41.15 -19.44
C MET A 337 -21.85 -39.98 -18.51
N VAL A 338 -22.94 -39.28 -18.81
CA VAL A 338 -23.48 -38.21 -17.96
C VAL A 338 -24.14 -38.76 -16.68
N ASP A 339 -24.84 -39.88 -16.77
CA ASP A 339 -25.42 -40.57 -15.62
C ASP A 339 -24.30 -41.19 -14.76
N ASP A 340 -23.25 -41.77 -15.35
CA ASP A 340 -22.06 -42.23 -14.62
C ASP A 340 -21.37 -41.05 -13.93
N MET A 341 -21.20 -39.88 -14.58
CA MET A 341 -20.67 -38.69 -13.88
C MET A 341 -21.57 -38.23 -12.72
N LYS A 342 -22.91 -38.33 -12.87
CA LYS A 342 -23.88 -37.95 -11.81
C LYS A 342 -23.98 -38.98 -10.67
N TYR A 343 -23.84 -40.28 -10.96
CA TYR A 343 -24.12 -41.37 -10.03
C TYR A 343 -22.86 -42.07 -9.49
N SER A 344 -21.70 -41.99 -10.19
CA SER A 344 -20.39 -42.21 -9.53
C SER A 344 -20.02 -41.04 -8.63
N GLY A 345 -20.34 -39.80 -9.04
CA GLY A 345 -20.43 -38.65 -8.12
C GLY A 345 -21.53 -38.79 -7.07
N GLY A 346 -22.51 -39.66 -7.30
CA GLY A 346 -23.59 -40.02 -6.37
C GLY A 346 -23.13 -40.83 -5.15
N GLY A 347 -21.88 -41.30 -5.13
CA GLY A 347 -21.21 -41.78 -3.93
C GLY A 347 -20.72 -40.63 -3.05
N GLY A 348 -21.63 -39.87 -2.44
CA GLY A 348 -21.38 -38.62 -1.69
C GLY A 348 -20.40 -38.69 -0.49
N GLN A 349 -19.80 -39.85 -0.24
CA GLN A 349 -18.66 -40.01 0.66
C GLN A 349 -17.31 -39.74 -0.04
N SER A 350 -17.05 -40.21 -1.28
CA SER A 350 -15.68 -40.15 -1.84
C SER A 350 -15.23 -38.71 -2.13
N SER A 351 -16.03 -37.97 -2.90
CA SER A 351 -15.74 -36.55 -3.22
C SER A 351 -15.68 -35.70 -1.93
N ARG A 352 -16.56 -35.96 -0.96
CA ARG A 352 -16.54 -35.25 0.34
C ARG A 352 -15.31 -35.62 1.18
N GLN A 353 -14.90 -36.88 1.22
CA GLN A 353 -13.68 -37.34 1.92
C GLN A 353 -12.40 -36.85 1.25
N GLU A 354 -12.40 -36.64 -0.07
CA GLU A 354 -11.29 -36.01 -0.78
C GLU A 354 -11.21 -34.52 -0.44
N VAL A 355 -12.34 -33.78 -0.50
CA VAL A 355 -12.43 -32.38 -0.06
C VAL A 355 -12.01 -32.25 1.41
N GLU A 356 -12.56 -33.05 2.31
CA GLU A 356 -12.25 -33.07 3.75
C GLU A 356 -10.77 -33.42 4.01
N GLN A 357 -10.17 -34.29 3.20
CA GLN A 357 -8.72 -34.52 3.23
C GLN A 357 -7.90 -33.32 2.72
N TRP A 358 -8.36 -32.58 1.71
CA TRP A 358 -7.68 -31.40 1.21
C TRP A 358 -7.83 -30.21 2.16
N GLU A 359 -9.01 -30.02 2.77
CA GLU A 359 -9.28 -29.06 3.84
C GLU A 359 -8.42 -29.37 5.08
N ARG A 360 -8.32 -30.65 5.47
CA ARG A 360 -7.43 -31.07 6.56
C ARG A 360 -5.95 -30.82 6.24
N LYS A 361 -5.48 -31.18 5.04
CA LYS A 361 -4.10 -30.89 4.58
C LYS A 361 -3.83 -29.38 4.54
N LEU A 362 -4.83 -28.57 4.17
CA LEU A 362 -4.75 -27.11 4.17
C LEU A 362 -4.65 -26.56 5.60
N GLY A 363 -5.48 -27.04 6.52
CA GLY A 363 -5.42 -26.68 7.94
C GLY A 363 -4.11 -27.11 8.61
N ASP A 364 -3.62 -28.33 8.35
CA ASP A 364 -2.33 -28.81 8.83
C ASP A 364 -1.16 -27.97 8.28
N ALA A 365 -1.22 -27.56 7.00
CA ALA A 365 -0.24 -26.66 6.40
C ALA A 365 -0.30 -25.23 6.97
N GLN A 366 -1.49 -24.67 7.17
CA GLN A 366 -1.69 -23.37 7.83
C GLN A 366 -1.15 -23.40 9.27
N ASN A 367 -1.45 -24.45 10.03
CA ASN A 367 -0.92 -24.67 11.38
C ASN A 367 0.60 -24.81 11.40
N ALA A 368 1.21 -25.47 10.40
CA ALA A 368 2.66 -25.54 10.26
C ALA A 368 3.30 -24.17 9.94
N VAL A 369 2.65 -23.36 9.11
CA VAL A 369 3.06 -21.97 8.82
C VAL A 369 2.95 -21.09 10.06
N GLU A 370 1.84 -21.12 10.80
CA GLU A 370 1.67 -20.37 12.06
C GLU A 370 2.74 -20.73 13.10
N ARG A 371 2.99 -22.03 13.33
CA ARG A 371 4.06 -22.49 14.24
C ARG A 371 5.44 -22.01 13.79
N THR A 372 5.72 -22.04 12.49
CA THR A 372 7.00 -21.58 11.93
C THR A 372 7.18 -20.07 12.05
N LYS A 373 6.11 -19.30 11.78
CA LYS A 373 6.01 -17.85 11.95
C LYS A 373 6.20 -17.43 13.41
N LEU A 374 5.56 -18.13 14.37
CA LEU A 374 5.75 -17.88 15.80
C LEU A 374 7.18 -18.19 16.26
N ARG A 375 7.76 -19.31 15.80
CA ARG A 375 9.17 -19.66 16.05
C ARG A 375 10.13 -18.61 15.46
N HIS A 376 9.87 -18.14 14.24
CA HIS A 376 10.64 -17.08 13.61
C HIS A 376 10.55 -15.78 14.40
N GLN A 377 9.34 -15.32 14.79
CA GLN A 377 9.18 -14.13 15.64
C GLN A 377 9.95 -14.23 16.98
N ARG A 378 9.95 -15.40 17.64
CA ARG A 378 10.75 -15.64 18.84
C ARG A 378 12.25 -15.55 18.54
N MET A 379 12.73 -16.15 17.45
CA MET A 379 14.13 -16.08 17.03
C MET A 379 14.56 -14.66 16.67
N THR A 380 13.72 -13.90 15.97
CA THR A 380 14.01 -12.51 15.55
C THR A 380 14.12 -11.57 16.75
N LYS A 381 13.33 -11.77 17.82
CA LYS A 381 13.53 -11.04 19.09
C LYS A 381 14.92 -11.33 19.68
N VAL A 382 15.25 -12.61 19.88
CA VAL A 382 16.57 -13.02 20.41
C VAL A 382 17.72 -12.53 19.53
N PHE A 383 17.56 -12.50 18.21
CA PHE A 383 18.56 -11.94 17.28
C PHE A 383 18.76 -10.43 17.46
N ILE A 384 17.68 -9.66 17.66
CA ILE A 384 17.75 -8.22 17.98
C ILE A 384 18.46 -8.01 19.33
N ASP A 385 18.12 -8.81 20.35
CA ASP A 385 18.73 -8.71 21.69
C ASP A 385 20.24 -9.04 21.64
N VAL A 386 20.62 -10.11 20.91
CA VAL A 386 22.02 -10.50 20.68
C VAL A 386 22.77 -9.44 19.87
N ARG A 387 22.15 -8.88 18.83
CA ARG A 387 22.73 -7.79 18.03
C ARG A 387 23.00 -6.55 18.90
N ALA A 388 22.03 -6.12 19.70
CA ALA A 388 22.19 -4.99 20.62
C ALA A 388 23.27 -5.26 21.67
N GLY A 389 23.38 -6.50 22.16
CA GLY A 389 24.48 -6.93 23.03
C GLY A 389 25.86 -6.82 22.37
N ILE A 390 25.98 -7.22 21.10
CA ILE A 390 27.22 -7.12 20.32
C ILE A 390 27.57 -5.67 19.97
N GLU A 391 26.58 -4.84 19.62
CA GLU A 391 26.74 -3.38 19.46
C GLU A 391 27.29 -2.75 20.76
N HIS A 392 26.69 -3.04 21.91
CA HIS A 392 27.16 -2.55 23.22
C HIS A 392 28.54 -3.10 23.65
N MET A 393 28.95 -4.28 23.18
CA MET A 393 30.33 -4.75 23.37
C MET A 393 31.31 -4.02 22.46
N ALA A 394 30.95 -3.83 21.18
CA ALA A 394 31.78 -3.11 20.22
C ALA A 394 32.04 -1.66 20.65
N ASP A 395 31.02 -0.96 21.16
CA ASP A 395 31.11 0.39 21.75
C ASP A 395 32.08 0.42 22.93
N LYS A 396 31.91 -0.46 23.93
CA LYS A 396 32.77 -0.52 25.12
C LYS A 396 34.22 -0.85 24.76
N LEU A 397 34.44 -1.59 23.68
CA LEU A 397 35.74 -1.98 23.17
C LEU A 397 36.26 -1.04 22.07
N GLU A 398 35.62 0.10 21.78
CA GLU A 398 36.08 1.06 20.75
C GLU A 398 37.53 1.52 21.01
N THR A 399 37.86 1.73 22.28
CA THR A 399 39.20 2.16 22.74
C THR A 399 40.31 1.15 22.43
N VAL A 400 39.98 -0.14 22.29
CA VAL A 400 40.94 -1.22 22.03
C VAL A 400 41.18 -1.37 20.54
N LYS A 401 42.40 -1.04 20.10
CA LYS A 401 42.80 -1.07 18.69
C LYS A 401 43.43 -2.40 18.29
N LEU A 402 42.85 -3.03 17.27
CA LEU A 402 43.45 -4.13 16.52
C LEU A 402 44.13 -3.60 15.26
N ASP A 403 45.05 -4.38 14.71
CA ASP A 403 45.72 -4.11 13.42
C ASP A 403 44.90 -4.61 12.22
N VAL A 404 43.62 -4.92 12.46
CA VAL A 404 42.61 -5.37 11.48
C VAL A 404 41.57 -4.25 11.32
N PRO A 405 41.15 -3.90 10.09
CA PRO A 405 40.15 -2.85 9.87
C PRO A 405 38.81 -3.19 10.54
N ALA A 406 38.17 -2.19 11.16
CA ALA A 406 36.88 -2.35 11.82
C ALA A 406 35.79 -2.74 10.81
N VAL A 407 35.07 -3.82 11.08
CA VAL A 407 33.95 -4.28 10.26
C VAL A 407 32.69 -3.43 10.57
N PRO A 408 31.98 -2.91 9.56
CA PRO A 408 30.72 -2.19 9.79
C PRO A 408 29.64 -3.14 10.30
N ILE A 409 28.84 -2.68 11.26
CA ILE A 409 27.78 -3.49 11.88
C ILE A 409 26.56 -3.57 10.94
N SER A 410 26.27 -4.77 10.43
CA SER A 410 25.09 -5.10 9.63
C SER A 410 24.61 -6.51 9.99
N ASP A 411 23.38 -6.87 9.63
CA ASP A 411 22.81 -8.18 9.99
C ASP A 411 23.56 -9.38 9.37
N GLU A 412 24.35 -9.15 8.30
CA GLU A 412 25.23 -10.15 7.69
C GLU A 412 26.61 -10.24 8.37
N THR A 413 27.08 -9.15 9.01
CA THR A 413 28.44 -9.04 9.57
C THR A 413 28.51 -9.12 11.10
N ILE A 414 27.38 -9.30 11.81
CA ILE A 414 27.34 -9.45 13.28
C ILE A 414 28.34 -10.49 13.81
N VAL A 415 28.55 -11.60 13.09
CA VAL A 415 29.50 -12.66 13.47
C VAL A 415 30.94 -12.17 13.39
N ASP A 416 31.29 -11.41 12.34
CA ASP A 416 32.63 -10.81 12.18
C ASP A 416 32.88 -9.73 13.25
N VAL A 417 31.88 -8.91 13.55
CA VAL A 417 31.95 -7.91 14.63
C VAL A 417 32.13 -8.59 16.00
N MET A 418 31.46 -9.71 16.25
CA MET A 418 31.65 -10.51 17.46
C MET A 418 33.07 -11.10 17.54
N LEU A 419 33.61 -11.61 16.43
CA LEU A 419 34.99 -12.11 16.35
C LEU A 419 36.04 -11.00 16.55
N GLN A 420 35.76 -9.78 16.09
CA GLN A 420 36.58 -8.60 16.41
C GLN A 420 36.48 -8.20 17.88
N CYS A 421 35.30 -8.31 18.52
CA CYS A 421 35.15 -8.08 19.95
C CYS A 421 35.95 -9.11 20.78
N ASP A 422 35.87 -10.40 20.43
CA ASP A 422 36.68 -11.47 21.04
C ASP A 422 38.19 -11.20 20.90
N SER A 423 38.64 -10.87 19.69
CA SER A 423 40.04 -10.49 19.42
C SER A 423 40.51 -9.28 20.24
N LYS A 424 39.63 -8.30 20.50
CA LYS A 424 39.91 -7.17 21.40
C LYS A 424 39.97 -7.60 22.87
N LEU A 425 39.09 -8.49 23.31
CA LEU A 425 39.06 -9.01 24.68
C LEU A 425 40.32 -9.86 24.98
N VAL A 426 40.76 -10.70 24.05
CA VAL A 426 42.03 -11.44 24.16
C VAL A 426 43.20 -10.47 24.31
N LYS A 427 43.29 -9.42 23.47
CA LYS A 427 44.34 -8.39 23.56
C LYS A 427 44.28 -7.59 24.88
N MET A 428 43.10 -7.36 25.45
CA MET A 428 42.98 -6.80 26.81
C MET A 428 43.46 -7.79 27.88
N PHE A 429 43.11 -9.08 27.76
CA PHE A 429 43.51 -10.11 28.72
C PHE A 429 45.03 -10.33 28.74
N GLU A 430 45.68 -10.32 27.58
CA GLU A 430 47.15 -10.32 27.46
C GLU A 430 47.79 -9.10 28.16
N VAL A 431 47.22 -7.91 27.99
CA VAL A 431 47.73 -6.68 28.65
C VAL A 431 47.50 -6.73 30.17
N VAL A 432 46.36 -7.25 30.64
CA VAL A 432 46.09 -7.40 32.08
C VAL A 432 46.99 -8.47 32.70
N GLY A 433 47.25 -9.59 32.01
CA GLY A 433 48.20 -10.62 32.43
C GLY A 433 49.68 -10.20 32.39
N MET A 434 49.98 -9.00 31.86
CA MET A 434 51.30 -8.37 31.89
C MET A 434 51.42 -7.29 33.00
N LEU A 435 50.35 -6.99 33.73
CA LEU A 435 50.40 -6.17 34.93
C LEU A 435 50.85 -7.03 36.13
N PRO A 436 51.75 -6.54 37.00
CA PRO A 436 52.04 -7.21 38.26
C PRO A 436 50.85 -7.07 39.23
N ASP A 437 50.66 -8.07 40.09
CA ASP A 437 49.70 -8.00 41.20
C ASP A 437 50.13 -6.93 42.23
N GLU A 438 49.59 -5.71 42.12
CA GLU A 438 49.67 -4.69 43.18
C GLU A 438 48.40 -4.68 44.04
N ASP A 439 48.57 -4.84 45.36
CA ASP A 439 47.49 -4.81 46.35
C ASP A 439 46.66 -3.51 46.27
N PRO A 440 45.32 -3.57 46.29
CA PRO A 440 44.45 -2.40 46.21
C PRO A 440 44.49 -1.56 47.50
N LYS A 441 45.41 -0.60 47.56
CA LYS A 441 45.46 0.40 48.65
C LYS A 441 44.40 1.48 48.47
N VAL A 442 43.41 1.43 49.35
CA VAL A 442 42.29 2.38 49.47
C VAL A 442 42.77 3.83 49.60
N GLN A 443 42.20 4.72 48.79
CA GLN A 443 42.00 6.13 49.13
C GLN A 443 40.77 6.69 48.41
N ASP A 444 39.77 7.11 49.19
CA ASP A 444 38.52 7.71 48.72
C ASP A 444 38.74 9.08 48.04
N ARG A 445 37.83 9.46 47.12
CA ARG A 445 36.76 10.44 47.44
C ARG A 445 35.88 10.87 46.25
N ASP A 446 34.61 11.13 46.59
CA ASP A 446 33.69 12.11 45.99
C ASP A 446 33.58 12.20 44.46
N LEU A 447 32.70 11.37 43.89
CA LEU A 447 31.63 11.87 43.01
C LEU A 447 30.40 10.94 43.08
N PHE A 448 29.23 11.44 42.65
CA PHE A 448 27.92 10.75 42.68
C PHE A 448 27.35 10.44 44.08
N SER A 449 27.05 11.49 44.84
CA SER A 449 25.87 11.49 45.72
C SER A 449 24.66 12.10 45.00
N ARG A 450 23.45 11.64 45.35
CA ARG A 450 22.13 12.28 45.10
C ARG A 450 21.60 12.19 43.65
N GLU A 451 20.36 11.82 43.34
CA GLU A 451 19.16 11.36 44.10
C GLU A 451 18.82 9.90 43.68
N SER A 452 18.28 8.98 44.51
CA SER A 452 17.00 9.07 45.24
C SER A 452 16.85 7.97 46.32
N ALA A 453 16.13 8.29 47.41
CA ALA A 453 15.33 7.44 48.34
C ALA A 453 15.85 6.09 48.94
N GLU A 454 15.46 5.87 50.21
CA GLU A 454 15.76 4.74 51.11
C GLU A 454 14.68 3.61 51.08
N PRO A 455 14.76 2.51 51.88
CA PRO A 455 15.91 1.77 52.43
C PRO A 455 15.85 0.22 52.16
N ALA A 456 16.84 -0.53 52.68
CA ALA A 456 17.08 -1.95 52.43
C ALA A 456 16.35 -2.96 53.38
N ALA A 457 16.09 -4.17 52.86
CA ALA A 457 16.07 -5.50 53.50
C ALA A 457 15.83 -6.57 52.39
N ASP A 458 16.35 -7.80 52.40
CA ASP A 458 17.32 -8.51 53.26
C ASP A 458 18.18 -9.49 52.41
N SER A 459 19.22 -10.10 52.99
CA SER A 459 20.14 -11.03 52.34
C SER A 459 19.55 -12.42 52.09
N GLY A 460 19.60 -12.90 50.84
CA GLY A 460 19.23 -14.29 50.53
C GLY A 460 19.59 -14.73 49.11
N TYR A 461 20.45 -15.74 48.98
CA TYR A 461 20.74 -16.41 47.70
C TYR A 461 19.53 -17.23 47.22
N ASN A 462 18.60 -16.62 46.48
CA ASN A 462 17.58 -17.31 45.69
C ASN A 462 16.90 -16.34 44.70
N VAL A 463 17.39 -16.26 43.46
CA VAL A 463 16.64 -15.59 42.37
C VAL A 463 15.54 -16.54 41.89
N ARG A 464 14.38 -16.51 42.55
CA ARG A 464 13.16 -17.05 41.96
C ARG A 464 12.76 -16.16 40.79
N VAL A 465 12.68 -16.73 39.59
CA VAL A 465 12.05 -16.05 38.46
C VAL A 465 10.56 -15.91 38.76
N ALA A 466 10.10 -14.67 38.93
CA ALA A 466 8.68 -14.37 38.88
C ALA A 466 8.23 -14.48 37.42
N LEU A 467 7.63 -15.61 37.06
CA LEU A 467 6.71 -15.64 35.91
C LEU A 467 5.57 -14.67 36.25
N GLN A 468 5.24 -13.76 35.34
CA GLN A 468 4.00 -13.00 35.47
C GLN A 468 2.84 -13.97 35.27
N ASP A 469 1.82 -13.85 36.12
CA ASP A 469 0.72 -14.82 36.18
C ASP A 469 0.06 -14.98 34.81
N GLU A 470 0.02 -16.22 34.32
CA GLU A 470 -0.89 -16.59 33.24
C GLU A 470 -2.30 -16.44 33.81
N HIS A 471 -3.07 -15.47 33.29
CA HIS A 471 -4.52 -15.57 33.37
C HIS A 471 -4.94 -16.66 32.39
N ASP A 472 -4.87 -17.89 32.88
CA ASP A 472 -5.88 -18.89 32.57
C ASP A 472 -7.25 -18.21 32.76
N VAL A 473 -8.01 -18.15 31.68
CA VAL A 473 -9.44 -17.87 31.68
C VAL A 473 -10.06 -19.15 31.15
N ASP A 474 -10.86 -19.81 31.98
CA ASP A 474 -11.18 -21.22 31.82
C ASP A 474 -11.89 -21.53 30.47
N ASP A 475 -11.50 -22.64 29.84
CA ASP A 475 -12.34 -23.34 28.86
C ASP A 475 -13.47 -24.04 29.63
N ASP A 476 -14.66 -23.45 29.67
CA ASP A 476 -15.90 -24.09 30.12
C ASP A 476 -17.14 -23.31 29.61
N ASP A 477 -17.52 -23.55 28.34
CA ASP A 477 -18.84 -23.16 27.77
C ASP A 477 -19.09 -23.90 26.42
N ASP A 478 -18.85 -25.22 26.38
CA ASP A 478 -19.02 -26.09 25.19
C ASP A 478 -20.25 -27.01 25.34
N ASP A 479 -21.45 -26.42 25.52
CA ASP A 479 -22.73 -27.17 25.48
C ASP A 479 -23.97 -26.25 25.27
N ASP A 480 -24.22 -25.77 24.03
CA ASP A 480 -25.58 -25.37 23.58
C ASP A 480 -25.68 -25.27 22.03
N LEU A 481 -25.33 -26.36 21.33
CA LEU A 481 -25.34 -26.43 19.86
C LEU A 481 -26.70 -26.93 19.31
N ASP A 482 -27.77 -26.15 19.49
CA ASP A 482 -29.11 -26.49 18.95
C ASP A 482 -29.82 -25.32 18.25
N GLY A 483 -30.40 -25.60 17.08
CA GLY A 483 -31.59 -24.88 16.60
C GLY A 483 -31.52 -23.43 16.08
N MET A 484 -30.48 -22.98 15.37
CA MET A 484 -30.61 -21.82 14.46
C MET A 484 -30.74 -22.22 12.98
N GLU A 485 -31.87 -22.85 12.65
CA GLU A 485 -32.36 -22.86 11.27
C GLU A 485 -32.62 -21.42 10.81
N ALA A 486 -32.09 -21.04 9.66
CA ALA A 486 -32.25 -19.69 9.13
C ALA A 486 -33.68 -19.50 8.58
N ASP A 487 -34.61 -19.05 9.44
CA ASP A 487 -36.03 -18.81 9.13
C ASP A 487 -36.19 -18.05 7.80
N ILE A 488 -36.54 -18.79 6.74
CA ILE A 488 -36.57 -18.30 5.37
C ILE A 488 -37.77 -17.35 5.26
N PRO A 489 -37.58 -16.02 5.11
CA PRO A 489 -38.68 -15.08 5.32
C PRO A 489 -39.79 -15.32 4.29
N ASP A 490 -40.98 -15.70 4.78
CA ASP A 490 -42.11 -16.02 3.92
C ASP A 490 -42.38 -14.91 2.88
N ARG A 491 -42.94 -15.31 1.75
CA ARG A 491 -43.33 -14.46 0.63
C ARG A 491 -44.12 -13.21 1.06
N THR A 492 -44.89 -13.26 2.15
CA THR A 492 -45.55 -12.08 2.73
C THR A 492 -44.59 -11.14 3.45
N ALA A 493 -43.65 -11.64 4.24
CA ALA A 493 -42.60 -10.87 4.92
C ALA A 493 -41.65 -10.23 3.91
N MET A 494 -41.19 -10.99 2.92
CA MET A 494 -40.32 -10.52 1.84
C MET A 494 -40.99 -9.41 1.01
N LYS A 495 -42.30 -9.55 0.71
CA LYS A 495 -43.11 -8.50 0.04
C LYS A 495 -43.28 -7.24 0.91
N LYS A 496 -43.39 -7.39 2.23
CA LYS A 496 -43.48 -6.27 3.19
C LYS A 496 -42.16 -5.51 3.29
N ALA A 497 -41.02 -6.20 3.31
CA ALA A 497 -39.69 -5.59 3.28
C ALA A 497 -39.44 -4.82 1.97
N HIS A 498 -39.78 -5.41 0.82
CA HIS A 498 -39.67 -4.76 -0.49
C HIS A 498 -40.54 -3.49 -0.59
N GLY A 499 -41.77 -3.54 -0.07
CA GLY A 499 -42.64 -2.35 0.03
C GLY A 499 -42.01 -1.24 0.88
N ALA A 500 -41.50 -1.57 2.07
CA ALA A 500 -40.83 -0.60 2.94
C ALA A 500 -39.57 0.03 2.32
N MET A 501 -38.86 -0.69 1.44
CA MET A 501 -37.75 -0.13 0.66
C MET A 501 -38.23 0.85 -0.42
N LEU A 502 -39.30 0.51 -1.15
CA LEU A 502 -39.92 1.41 -2.15
C LEU A 502 -40.44 2.71 -1.52
N ASP A 503 -41.07 2.63 -0.35
CA ASP A 503 -41.53 3.82 0.39
C ASP A 503 -40.35 4.69 0.87
N LYS A 504 -39.27 4.07 1.37
CA LYS A 504 -38.02 4.79 1.72
C LYS A 504 -37.36 5.45 0.50
N ALA A 505 -37.43 4.84 -0.68
CA ALA A 505 -36.88 5.39 -1.91
C ALA A 505 -37.71 6.60 -2.41
N THR A 506 -39.03 6.43 -2.53
CA THR A 506 -39.94 7.48 -3.03
C THR A 506 -40.02 8.69 -2.09
N ALA A 507 -39.94 8.48 -0.76
CA ALA A 507 -39.94 9.57 0.22
C ALA A 507 -38.76 10.55 0.06
N LYS A 508 -37.58 10.08 -0.37
CA LYS A 508 -36.40 10.94 -0.58
C LYS A 508 -36.57 11.94 -1.73
N SER A 509 -37.42 11.65 -2.73
CA SER A 509 -37.58 12.48 -3.93
C SER A 509 -38.28 13.83 -3.69
N LYS A 510 -38.99 14.04 -2.56
CA LYS A 510 -39.91 15.18 -2.38
C LYS A 510 -39.36 16.39 -1.60
N ARG A 511 -38.09 16.42 -1.16
CA ARG A 511 -37.55 17.50 -0.29
C ARG A 511 -36.39 18.33 -0.85
N LYS A 512 -36.58 19.04 -1.98
CA LYS A 512 -35.79 20.26 -2.31
C LYS A 512 -36.37 21.16 -3.43
N LYS A 513 -37.35 22.04 -3.12
CA LYS A 513 -37.67 23.22 -3.99
C LYS A 513 -38.39 24.38 -3.28
N LYS A 514 -37.61 25.24 -2.61
CA LYS A 514 -37.88 26.64 -2.16
C LYS A 514 -36.68 27.06 -1.27
N GLY A 515 -36.01 28.20 -1.38
CA GLY A 515 -36.03 29.25 -2.41
C GLY A 515 -36.20 30.67 -1.83
N LYS A 516 -35.20 31.55 -1.98
CA LYS A 516 -35.35 33.02 -1.87
C LYS A 516 -34.26 33.78 -2.64
N PHE A 517 -34.34 35.10 -2.65
CA PHE A 517 -33.83 36.02 -3.68
C PHE A 517 -32.96 37.15 -3.08
N GLY A 518 -32.10 37.77 -3.91
CA GLY A 518 -31.40 39.03 -3.62
C GLY A 518 -29.94 38.91 -3.15
N GLY A 519 -29.00 39.76 -3.59
CA GLY A 519 -29.12 40.76 -4.66
C GLY A 519 -27.92 41.72 -4.82
N ASP A 520 -27.64 42.07 -6.08
CA ASP A 520 -26.88 43.25 -6.57
C ASP A 520 -25.34 43.36 -6.32
N ALA A 521 -24.73 44.40 -6.90
CA ALA A 521 -23.35 44.92 -6.74
C ALA A 521 -22.17 44.29 -7.54
N THR A 522 -22.21 44.40 -8.87
CA THR A 522 -21.00 44.70 -9.69
C THR A 522 -20.62 46.19 -9.51
N PRO A 523 -19.36 46.71 -9.66
CA PRO A 523 -18.51 46.47 -10.86
C PRO A 523 -16.96 46.64 -10.77
N LYS A 524 -16.21 46.02 -11.71
CA LYS A 524 -15.29 46.66 -12.70
C LYS A 524 -14.29 45.69 -13.36
N SER A 525 -13.92 46.01 -14.60
CA SER A 525 -12.87 45.42 -15.47
C SER A 525 -11.67 46.43 -15.57
N PRO A 526 -10.68 46.37 -16.51
CA PRO A 526 -10.35 45.44 -17.62
C PRO A 526 -8.95 44.77 -17.40
N THR A 527 -8.26 44.06 -18.31
CA THR A 527 -8.27 43.85 -19.79
C THR A 527 -8.33 42.33 -20.12
N ARG A 528 -7.97 41.70 -21.26
CA ARG A 528 -7.19 42.04 -22.49
C ARG A 528 -7.68 41.18 -23.69
N GLY A 529 -7.01 41.29 -24.85
CA GLY A 529 -7.31 40.56 -26.09
C GLY A 529 -6.81 39.10 -26.17
N GLY A 530 -7.02 38.40 -27.29
CA GLY A 530 -7.72 38.84 -28.51
C GLY A 530 -7.55 37.88 -29.72
N ALA A 531 -8.06 38.31 -30.87
CA ALA A 531 -7.89 37.74 -32.22
C ALA A 531 -8.32 36.28 -32.48
N ALA A 532 -9.34 36.13 -33.34
CA ALA A 532 -9.49 35.03 -34.27
C ALA A 532 -9.33 35.56 -35.71
N PRO A 533 -9.17 34.69 -36.72
CA PRO A 533 -9.75 34.98 -38.02
C PRO A 533 -10.59 33.83 -38.57
N LYS A 534 -11.50 34.16 -39.51
CA LYS A 534 -12.25 33.20 -40.35
C LYS A 534 -11.66 33.16 -41.77
N GLY A 535 -11.83 32.05 -42.47
CA GLY A 535 -11.69 31.96 -43.93
C GLY A 535 -13.02 31.63 -44.61
N LEU A 536 -13.23 32.08 -45.85
CA LEU A 536 -14.45 31.86 -46.65
C LEU A 536 -14.12 31.31 -48.04
N SER A 537 -14.83 30.26 -48.47
CA SER A 537 -15.36 29.99 -49.83
C SER A 537 -16.06 28.62 -49.80
N THR A 538 -17.25 28.33 -50.35
CA THR A 538 -18.02 28.72 -51.56
C THR A 538 -17.65 27.96 -52.84
N VAL A 539 -18.67 27.69 -53.69
CA VAL A 539 -18.69 26.76 -54.85
C VAL A 539 -18.72 25.28 -54.40
N GLY A 540 -19.48 24.36 -55.02
CA GLY A 540 -20.53 24.48 -56.05
C GLY A 540 -21.18 23.10 -56.28
N GLY A 541 -22.49 23.04 -56.54
CA GLY A 541 -23.24 21.77 -56.53
C GLY A 541 -23.63 21.20 -57.89
N LYS A 542 -24.25 20.02 -57.89
CA LYS A 542 -25.14 19.51 -58.96
C LYS A 542 -26.08 18.42 -58.44
N LYS A 543 -27.21 18.23 -59.15
CA LYS A 543 -28.12 17.07 -59.02
C LYS A 543 -27.76 15.99 -60.06
N LEU A 544 -28.22 14.77 -59.79
CA LEU A 544 -28.83 13.72 -60.65
C LEU A 544 -28.95 12.50 -59.69
N ASP A 545 -30.10 11.90 -59.38
CA ASP A 545 -31.16 11.28 -60.20
C ASP A 545 -30.71 9.95 -60.84
N THR A 546 -31.54 8.90 -60.69
CA THR A 546 -31.37 7.47 -61.07
C THR A 546 -30.22 6.70 -60.39
N ASP A 547 -30.38 5.41 -60.05
CA ASP A 547 -31.54 4.50 -60.17
C ASP A 547 -32.28 4.27 -58.83
#